data_AF-A0A1F3JTC0-F1
#
_entry.id   AF-A0A1F3JTC0-F1
#
_cell.length_a   1.000
_cell.length_b   1.000
_cell.length_c   1.000
_cell.angle_alpha   90.00
_cell.angle_beta   90.00
_cell.angle_gamma   90.00
#
_symmetry.space_group_name_H-M   'P 1'
#
loop_
_entity.id
_entity.type
_entity.pdbx_description
1 polymer ?
#
loop_
_entity_poly.entity_id
_entity_poly.type
_entity_poly.pdbx_seq_one_letter_code
_entity_poly.pdbx_strand_id
1 'polypeptide(L)'
;MLNIRIPSLTGVKQKGYYRQNYYDGYIMKSFVEYAFSVFNKEGDCINAKNKISFGEIEFGTSIQDVIKLKGTPKYNLTRKYLTFTLTVLIFKDKVNNIKKKSIFYFIDGLLVAGEHKFSELANDDVQFLKRMLFKKYESERDIDSKDFFLRKEDNACIHFSDGFDVSVFYLSLTSSHKSIIQSEISKKAMLIEHKLAQKESVLLKNL
;
A
#
# COMPACT_ATOMS: atom_id res chain seq x y z
N MET A 1 10.31 -29.91 21.87
CA MET A 1 10.18 -28.47 21.58
C MET A 1 11.30 -28.08 20.63
N LEU A 2 10.98 -27.74 19.38
CA LEU A 2 11.97 -27.36 18.35
C LEU A 2 12.28 -25.87 18.47
N ASN A 3 13.50 -25.57 18.89
CA ASN A 3 14.02 -24.22 19.09
C ASN A 3 14.54 -23.69 17.74
N ILE A 4 13.69 -23.00 16.97
CA ILE A 4 14.08 -22.43 15.68
C ILE A 4 14.79 -21.09 15.94
N ARG A 5 16.12 -21.07 15.81
CA ARG A 5 16.92 -19.83 15.79
C ARG A 5 16.72 -19.11 14.46
N ILE A 6 16.18 -17.89 14.51
CA ILE A 6 16.15 -16.96 13.38
C ILE A 6 17.56 -16.36 13.25
N PRO A 7 18.25 -16.50 12.09
CA PRO A 7 19.58 -15.93 11.90
C PRO A 7 19.54 -14.39 11.96
N SER A 8 20.44 -13.80 12.75
CA SER A 8 20.67 -12.36 12.79
C SER A 8 21.24 -11.87 11.45
N LEU A 9 20.52 -10.94 10.80
CA LEU A 9 20.90 -10.31 9.54
C LEU A 9 22.00 -9.24 9.70
N THR A 10 23.14 -9.60 10.28
CA THR A 10 24.30 -8.70 10.38
C THR A 10 25.47 -9.30 9.62
N GLY A 11 25.53 -9.02 8.32
CA GLY A 11 26.63 -9.46 7.48
C GLY A 11 26.42 -9.23 5.99
N VAL A 12 26.16 -7.98 5.56
CA VAL A 12 26.23 -7.63 4.13
C VAL A 12 27.04 -6.35 3.95
N LYS A 13 28.22 -6.52 3.34
CA LYS A 13 29.14 -5.47 2.88
C LYS A 13 28.40 -4.40 2.05
N GLN A 14 28.89 -3.16 2.12
CA GLN A 14 28.42 -1.91 1.49
C GLN A 14 28.06 -2.00 -0.02
N LYS A 15 26.99 -2.71 -0.37
CA LYS A 15 26.23 -2.62 -1.64
C LYS A 15 24.79 -2.13 -1.41
N GLY A 16 24.46 -1.74 -0.16
CA GLY A 16 23.09 -1.52 0.32
C GLY A 16 22.46 -0.17 -0.04
N TYR A 17 23.25 0.90 -0.15
CA TYR A 17 22.70 2.27 -0.23
C TYR A 17 21.90 2.54 -1.51
N TYR A 18 22.41 2.12 -2.67
CA TYR A 18 21.70 2.28 -3.95
C TYR A 18 20.44 1.42 -4.05
N ARG A 19 20.44 0.21 -3.46
CA ARG A 19 19.29 -0.70 -3.50
C ARG A 19 18.15 -0.24 -2.58
N GLN A 20 18.46 0.34 -1.41
CA GLN A 20 17.46 0.95 -0.54
C GLN A 20 16.74 2.11 -1.24
N ASN A 21 17.49 3.05 -1.82
CA ASN A 21 16.93 4.20 -2.53
C ASN A 21 16.06 3.80 -3.72
N TYR A 22 16.41 2.72 -4.45
CA TYR A 22 15.62 2.26 -5.59
C TYR A 22 14.22 1.81 -5.19
N TYR A 23 14.09 0.98 -4.15
CA TYR A 23 12.79 0.46 -3.74
C TYR A 23 11.96 1.45 -2.94
N ASP A 24 12.60 2.36 -2.21
CA ASP A 24 11.93 3.43 -1.48
C ASP A 24 11.13 4.36 -2.40
N GLY A 25 11.57 4.54 -3.66
CA GLY A 25 10.83 5.29 -4.68
C GLY A 25 9.48 4.66 -5.06
N TYR A 26 9.31 3.34 -4.87
CA TYR A 26 8.05 2.66 -5.15
C TYR A 26 7.08 2.68 -3.97
N ILE A 27 7.57 2.89 -2.75
CA ILE A 27 6.73 2.93 -1.55
C ILE A 27 6.01 4.27 -1.49
N MET A 28 4.69 4.21 -1.30
CA MET A 28 3.89 5.41 -1.14
C MET A 28 4.33 6.21 0.09
N LYS A 29 4.88 7.41 -0.14
CA LYS A 29 5.40 8.29 0.94
C LYS A 29 4.28 8.72 1.91
N SER A 30 3.11 9.00 1.36
CA SER A 30 1.91 9.44 2.10
C SER A 30 0.88 8.31 2.19
N PHE A 31 1.31 7.10 2.57
CA PHE A 31 0.43 5.93 2.67
C PHE A 31 -0.80 6.23 3.56
N VAL A 32 -0.60 6.90 4.69
CA VAL A 32 -1.67 7.18 5.67
C VAL A 32 -2.74 8.06 5.04
N GLU A 33 -2.33 9.20 4.47
CA GLU A 33 -3.23 10.15 3.83
C GLU A 33 -3.92 9.54 2.61
N TYR A 34 -3.20 8.75 1.81
CA TYR A 34 -3.76 8.09 0.64
C TYR A 34 -4.72 6.95 0.99
N ALA A 35 -4.37 6.08 1.95
CA ALA A 35 -5.27 5.02 2.39
C ALA A 35 -6.56 5.63 2.99
N PHE A 36 -6.43 6.74 3.73
CA PHE A 36 -7.58 7.46 4.25
C PHE A 36 -8.44 8.10 3.14
N SER A 37 -7.82 8.70 2.12
CA SER A 37 -8.56 9.29 0.99
C SER A 37 -9.26 8.24 0.14
N VAL A 38 -8.59 7.13 -0.17
CA VAL A 38 -9.17 5.99 -0.90
C VAL A 38 -10.33 5.40 -0.10
N PHE A 39 -10.17 5.19 1.20
CA PHE A 39 -11.24 4.63 2.02
C PHE A 39 -12.49 5.52 2.04
N ASN A 40 -12.33 6.84 2.25
CA ASN A 40 -13.45 7.79 2.35
C ASN A 40 -13.91 8.38 1.01
N LYS A 41 -13.42 7.88 -0.13
CA LYS A 41 -13.86 8.35 -1.46
C LYS A 41 -15.35 8.01 -1.67
N GLU A 42 -16.21 9.01 -1.55
CA GLU A 42 -17.64 8.94 -1.90
C GLU A 42 -17.84 9.27 -3.39
N GLY A 43 -18.92 8.77 -4.02
CA GLY A 43 -19.25 9.03 -5.44
C GLY A 43 -18.96 7.86 -6.38
N ASP A 44 -18.60 8.16 -7.64
CA ASP A 44 -18.44 7.24 -8.79
C ASP A 44 -17.55 6.02 -8.53
N CYS A 45 -18.10 5.04 -7.83
CA CYS A 45 -17.50 3.75 -7.54
C CYS A 45 -18.31 2.68 -8.25
N ILE A 46 -17.63 1.68 -8.77
CA ILE A 46 -18.24 0.50 -9.37
C ILE A 46 -18.35 -0.58 -8.28
N ASN A 47 -19.52 -1.20 -8.13
CA ASN A 47 -19.82 -2.11 -7.03
C ASN A 47 -19.42 -3.55 -7.33
N ALA A 48 -18.28 -3.98 -6.78
CA ALA A 48 -17.72 -5.31 -6.95
C ALA A 48 -18.73 -6.40 -6.57
N LYS A 49 -18.90 -7.37 -7.47
CA LYS A 49 -19.74 -8.56 -7.24
C LYS A 49 -19.00 -9.60 -6.39
N ASN A 50 -17.69 -9.76 -6.61
CA ASN A 50 -16.87 -10.74 -5.90
C ASN A 50 -16.10 -10.11 -4.73
N LYS A 51 -15.70 -10.94 -3.75
CA LYS A 51 -14.85 -10.53 -2.62
C LYS A 51 -13.54 -9.93 -3.14
N ILE A 52 -13.14 -8.78 -2.60
CA ILE A 52 -11.87 -8.13 -2.93
C ILE A 52 -10.78 -8.67 -2.01
N SER A 53 -9.74 -9.21 -2.61
CA SER A 53 -8.51 -9.67 -1.95
C SER A 53 -7.29 -9.26 -2.78
N PHE A 54 -6.10 -9.24 -2.16
CA PHE A 54 -4.88 -8.90 -2.87
C PHE A 54 -4.23 -10.14 -3.48
N GLY A 55 -4.56 -10.39 -4.75
CA GLY A 55 -4.16 -11.64 -5.42
C GLY A 55 -4.94 -12.82 -4.85
N GLU A 56 -4.22 -13.74 -4.20
CA GLU A 56 -4.75 -14.90 -3.46
C GLU A 56 -4.64 -14.72 -1.93
N ILE A 57 -4.17 -13.55 -1.48
CA ILE A 57 -3.90 -13.27 -0.07
C ILE A 57 -5.03 -12.41 0.49
N GLU A 58 -5.66 -12.89 1.56
CA GLU A 58 -6.73 -12.16 2.24
C GLU A 58 -6.19 -11.03 3.11
N PHE A 59 -6.96 -9.95 3.25
CA PHE A 59 -6.66 -8.91 4.23
C PHE A 59 -6.73 -9.48 5.65
N GLY A 60 -5.91 -8.93 6.55
CA GLY A 60 -5.69 -9.48 7.89
C GLY A 60 -4.64 -10.60 7.96
N THR A 61 -4.14 -11.10 6.82
CA THR A 61 -3.05 -12.09 6.81
C THR A 61 -1.79 -11.53 7.47
N SER A 62 -1.11 -12.34 8.27
CA SER A 62 0.12 -11.94 8.97
C SER A 62 1.31 -11.79 8.01
N ILE A 63 2.29 -10.97 8.39
CA ILE A 63 3.57 -10.85 7.66
C ILE A 63 4.22 -12.23 7.43
N GLN A 64 4.21 -13.10 8.45
CA GLN A 64 4.85 -14.42 8.38
C GLN A 64 4.17 -15.32 7.35
N ASP A 65 2.85 -15.30 7.30
CA ASP A 65 2.08 -16.11 6.35
C ASP A 65 2.25 -15.60 4.92
N VAL A 66 2.30 -14.28 4.71
CA VAL A 66 2.63 -13.72 3.39
C VAL A 66 4.00 -14.16 2.93
N ILE A 67 5.02 -14.11 3.80
CA ILE A 67 6.38 -14.57 3.47
C ILE A 67 6.40 -16.08 3.18
N LYS A 68 5.63 -16.88 3.93
CA LYS A 68 5.51 -18.32 3.69
C LYS A 68 4.91 -18.62 2.31
N LEU A 69 3.90 -17.86 1.89
CA LEU A 69 3.22 -18.02 0.60
C LEU A 69 4.02 -17.46 -0.59
N LYS A 70 4.67 -16.31 -0.40
CA LYS A 70 5.34 -15.56 -1.49
C LYS A 70 6.85 -15.77 -1.55
N GLY A 71 7.43 -16.41 -0.55
CA GLY A 71 8.88 -16.55 -0.39
C GLY A 71 9.53 -15.30 0.17
N THR A 72 10.82 -15.12 -0.10
CA THR A 72 11.59 -13.99 0.44
C THR A 72 11.31 -12.68 -0.31
N PRO A 73 10.92 -11.60 0.38
CA PRO A 73 10.73 -10.30 -0.25
C PRO A 73 12.04 -9.77 -0.84
N LYS A 74 11.93 -9.02 -1.94
CA LYS A 74 13.09 -8.32 -2.53
C LYS A 74 13.48 -7.08 -1.73
N TYR A 75 12.52 -6.52 -1.01
CA TYR A 75 12.72 -5.37 -0.13
C TYR A 75 11.72 -5.41 1.02
N ASN A 76 12.15 -4.96 2.19
CA ASN A 76 11.28 -4.71 3.34
C ASN A 76 11.63 -3.36 3.97
N LEU A 77 10.61 -2.68 4.48
CA LEU A 77 10.75 -1.43 5.21
C LEU A 77 9.80 -1.43 6.38
N THR A 78 10.25 -0.92 7.52
CA THR A 78 9.41 -0.72 8.70
C THR A 78 9.52 0.74 9.12
N ARG A 79 8.37 1.42 9.22
CA ARG A 79 8.23 2.79 9.68
C ARG A 79 7.37 2.81 10.94
N LYS A 80 7.90 3.41 12.00
CA LYS A 80 7.14 3.68 13.22
C LYS A 80 6.40 4.99 13.05
N TYR A 81 5.08 4.93 13.16
CA TYR A 81 4.18 6.08 13.27
C TYR A 81 3.89 6.31 14.77
N LEU A 82 3.18 7.39 15.10
CA LEU A 82 2.86 7.70 16.51
C LEU A 82 1.87 6.69 17.11
N THR A 83 1.04 6.08 16.27
CA THR A 83 -0.08 5.22 16.69
C THR A 83 0.03 3.77 16.25
N PHE A 84 0.92 3.46 15.31
CA PHE A 84 1.09 2.09 14.80
C PHE A 84 2.46 1.90 14.15
N THR A 85 2.76 0.66 13.78
CA THR A 85 3.92 0.32 12.94
C THR A 85 3.46 -0.05 11.54
N LEU A 86 3.96 0.66 10.53
CA LEU A 86 3.79 0.29 9.13
C LEU A 86 4.95 -0.60 8.71
N THR A 87 4.65 -1.81 8.24
CA THR A 87 5.64 -2.64 7.53
C THR A 87 5.25 -2.73 6.06
N VAL A 88 6.23 -2.64 5.17
CA VAL A 88 6.05 -2.77 3.73
C VAL A 88 6.95 -3.87 3.21
N LEU A 89 6.39 -4.80 2.43
CA LEU A 89 7.15 -5.84 1.73
C LEU A 89 6.99 -5.67 0.22
N ILE A 90 8.07 -5.80 -0.53
CA ILE A 90 8.03 -5.73 -2.00
C ILE A 90 8.54 -7.04 -2.60
N PHE A 91 7.72 -7.60 -3.49
CA PHE A 91 8.03 -8.76 -4.30
C PHE A 91 8.08 -8.37 -5.78
N LYS A 92 8.94 -9.04 -6.55
CA LYS A 92 8.94 -8.97 -8.00
C LYS A 92 8.17 -10.17 -8.53
N ASP A 93 7.09 -9.91 -9.25
CA ASP A 93 6.22 -10.92 -9.82
C ASP A 93 5.99 -10.63 -11.32
N LYS A 94 5.24 -11.51 -11.97
CA LYS A 94 4.70 -11.29 -13.31
C LYS A 94 3.24 -11.72 -13.38
N VAL A 95 2.47 -11.10 -14.27
CA VAL A 95 1.12 -11.54 -14.67
C VAL A 95 1.10 -11.58 -16.19
N ASN A 96 0.81 -12.75 -16.78
CA ASN A 96 0.83 -12.93 -18.23
C ASN A 96 2.08 -12.34 -18.92
N ASN A 97 3.28 -12.65 -18.39
CA ASN A 97 4.59 -12.11 -18.82
C ASN A 97 4.84 -10.60 -18.60
N ILE A 98 3.85 -9.85 -18.15
CA ILE A 98 4.00 -8.46 -17.71
C ILE A 98 4.67 -8.44 -16.34
N LYS A 99 5.84 -7.80 -16.24
CA LYS A 99 6.56 -7.65 -14.97
C LYS A 99 5.82 -6.66 -14.06
N LYS A 100 5.71 -7.00 -12.78
CA LYS A 100 5.12 -6.12 -11.77
C LYS A 100 5.86 -6.17 -10.46
N LYS A 101 5.69 -5.12 -9.66
CA LYS A 101 6.07 -5.11 -8.25
C LYS A 101 4.80 -5.28 -7.43
N SER A 102 4.74 -6.32 -6.61
CA SER A 102 3.68 -6.53 -5.63
C SER A 102 4.14 -5.96 -4.29
N ILE A 103 3.50 -4.90 -3.84
CA ILE A 103 3.84 -4.17 -2.60
C ILE A 103 2.74 -4.49 -1.58
N PHE A 104 3.11 -4.96 -0.40
CA PHE A 104 2.19 -5.33 0.68
C PHE A 104 2.39 -4.36 1.83
N TYR A 105 1.31 -3.80 2.36
CA TYR A 105 1.32 -2.84 3.45
C TYR A 105 0.63 -3.43 4.67
N PHE A 106 1.34 -3.45 5.79
CA PHE A 106 0.89 -4.05 7.05
C PHE A 106 0.83 -3.00 8.14
N ILE A 107 -0.30 -2.91 8.84
CA ILE A 107 -0.43 -2.15 10.08
C ILE A 107 -0.34 -3.16 11.22
N ASP A 108 0.61 -2.95 12.13
CA ASP A 108 0.85 -3.80 13.31
C ASP A 108 0.93 -5.30 12.99
N GLY A 109 1.51 -5.62 11.83
CA GLY A 109 1.76 -6.99 11.39
C GLY A 109 0.64 -7.64 10.57
N LEU A 110 -0.48 -6.96 10.36
CA LEU A 110 -1.64 -7.46 9.60
C LEU A 110 -1.78 -6.75 8.26
N LEU A 111 -2.03 -7.51 7.20
CA LEU A 111 -2.17 -6.97 5.85
C LEU A 111 -3.43 -6.09 5.74
N VAL A 112 -3.24 -4.81 5.40
CA VAL A 112 -4.36 -3.87 5.23
C VAL A 112 -4.49 -3.36 3.80
N ALA A 113 -3.39 -3.35 3.05
CA ALA A 113 -3.37 -2.90 1.67
C ALA A 113 -2.33 -3.64 0.84
N GLY A 114 -2.56 -3.67 -0.47
CA GLY A 114 -1.64 -4.21 -1.45
C GLY A 114 -1.62 -3.37 -2.71
N GLU A 115 -0.51 -3.34 -3.42
CA GLU A 115 -0.38 -2.57 -4.65
C GLU A 115 0.36 -3.37 -5.71
N HIS A 116 -0.17 -3.36 -6.93
CA HIS A 116 0.56 -3.79 -8.11
C HIS A 116 1.03 -2.57 -8.88
N LYS A 117 2.34 -2.36 -8.94
CA LYS A 117 2.96 -1.34 -9.78
C LYS A 117 3.54 -1.96 -11.04
N PHE A 118 3.10 -1.45 -12.18
CA PHE A 118 3.58 -1.80 -13.50
C PHE A 118 4.28 -0.59 -14.10
N SER A 119 5.44 -0.83 -14.71
CA SER A 119 6.21 0.21 -15.38
C SER A 119 6.30 -0.13 -16.87
N GLU A 120 6.30 0.88 -17.72
CA GLU A 120 6.51 0.74 -19.17
C GLU A 120 5.49 -0.18 -19.86
N LEU A 121 4.20 -0.01 -19.54
CA LEU A 121 3.12 -0.76 -20.21
C LEU A 121 2.75 -0.15 -21.56
N ALA A 122 2.54 -1.00 -22.57
CA ALA A 122 1.84 -0.61 -23.78
C ALA A 122 0.34 -0.44 -23.49
N ASN A 123 -0.37 0.35 -24.29
CA ASN A 123 -1.81 0.57 -24.11
C ASN A 123 -2.60 -0.75 -24.09
N ASP A 124 -2.23 -1.71 -24.94
CA ASP A 124 -2.88 -3.03 -24.98
C ASP A 124 -2.73 -3.81 -23.67
N ASP A 125 -1.58 -3.69 -23.01
CA ASP A 125 -1.34 -4.29 -21.68
C ASP A 125 -2.20 -3.60 -20.62
N VAL A 126 -2.33 -2.28 -20.67
CA VAL A 126 -3.20 -1.52 -19.75
C VAL A 126 -4.65 -1.97 -19.90
N GLN A 127 -5.15 -2.04 -21.14
CA GLN A 127 -6.52 -2.49 -21.42
C GLN A 127 -6.71 -3.97 -21.05
N PHE A 128 -5.70 -4.82 -21.24
CA PHE A 128 -5.70 -6.19 -20.72
C PHE A 128 -5.85 -6.25 -19.20
N LEU A 129 -5.09 -5.43 -18.45
CA LEU A 129 -5.18 -5.37 -16.99
C LEU A 129 -6.55 -4.88 -16.52
N LYS A 130 -7.12 -3.85 -17.16
CA LYS A 130 -8.48 -3.38 -16.87
C LYS A 130 -9.49 -4.52 -17.05
N ARG A 131 -9.51 -5.16 -18.22
CA ARG A 131 -10.40 -6.31 -18.49
C ARG A 131 -10.23 -7.45 -17.50
N MET A 132 -9.00 -7.75 -17.09
CA MET A 132 -8.73 -8.77 -16.07
C MET A 132 -9.32 -8.39 -14.70
N LEU A 133 -9.21 -7.14 -14.28
CA LEU A 133 -9.81 -6.65 -13.03
C LEU A 133 -11.34 -6.69 -13.09
N PHE A 134 -11.93 -6.17 -14.17
CA PHE A 134 -13.37 -6.22 -14.34
C PHE A 134 -13.88 -7.65 -14.41
N LYS A 135 -13.25 -8.55 -15.16
CA LYS A 135 -13.65 -9.96 -15.17
C LYS A 135 -13.53 -10.62 -13.78
N LYS A 136 -12.56 -10.21 -12.96
CA LYS A 136 -12.35 -10.79 -11.63
C LYS A 136 -13.37 -10.29 -10.60
N TYR A 137 -13.70 -9.00 -10.61
CA TYR A 137 -14.49 -8.38 -9.54
C TYR A 137 -15.87 -7.91 -9.98
N GLU A 138 -16.10 -7.79 -11.28
CA GLU A 138 -17.35 -7.39 -11.92
C GLU A 138 -17.80 -8.42 -12.95
N SER A 139 -19.02 -8.25 -13.47
CA SER A 139 -19.55 -9.10 -14.53
C SER A 139 -19.85 -8.29 -15.79
N GLU A 140 -18.82 -7.67 -16.39
CA GLU A 140 -18.89 -6.98 -17.68
C GLU A 140 -19.25 -5.49 -17.59
N ARG A 141 -18.20 -4.67 -17.56
CA ARG A 141 -18.21 -3.26 -17.95
C ARG A 141 -16.92 -2.99 -18.71
N ASP A 142 -17.03 -2.40 -19.88
CA ASP A 142 -15.89 -1.76 -20.53
C ASP A 142 -15.71 -0.38 -19.88
N ILE A 143 -14.51 -0.15 -19.34
CA ILE A 143 -14.14 1.13 -18.74
C ILE A 143 -12.88 1.63 -19.42
N ASP A 144 -13.04 2.72 -20.16
CA ASP A 144 -11.91 3.41 -20.78
C ASP A 144 -11.28 4.46 -19.84
N SER A 145 -11.81 4.64 -18.63
CA SER A 145 -11.24 5.58 -17.67
C SER A 145 -9.80 5.22 -17.30
N LYS A 146 -8.95 6.24 -17.21
CA LYS A 146 -7.58 6.13 -16.67
C LYS A 146 -7.57 5.94 -15.16
N ASP A 147 -8.64 6.34 -14.48
CA ASP A 147 -8.74 6.30 -13.03
C ASP A 147 -10.13 5.81 -12.61
N PHE A 148 -10.21 4.79 -11.76
CA PHE A 148 -11.50 4.29 -11.28
C PHE A 148 -11.40 3.55 -9.94
N PHE A 149 -12.53 3.48 -9.25
CA PHE A 149 -12.68 2.80 -7.97
C PHE A 149 -13.66 1.63 -8.10
N LEU A 150 -13.24 0.45 -7.64
CA LEU A 150 -14.13 -0.68 -7.36
C LEU A 150 -14.33 -0.78 -5.85
N ARG A 151 -15.56 -0.98 -5.39
CA ARG A 151 -15.88 -1.12 -3.96
C ARG A 151 -16.76 -2.33 -3.70
N LYS A 152 -16.57 -2.96 -2.56
CA LYS A 152 -17.45 -3.99 -2.02
C LYS A 152 -18.11 -3.49 -0.72
N GLU A 153 -19.25 -4.04 -0.38
CA GLU A 153 -20.01 -3.71 0.83
C GLU A 153 -19.22 -3.95 2.13
N ASP A 154 -18.21 -4.82 2.10
CA ASP A 154 -17.33 -5.14 3.24
C ASP A 154 -16.21 -4.08 3.47
N ASN A 155 -16.32 -2.90 2.85
CA ASN A 155 -15.34 -1.82 2.85
C ASN A 155 -14.01 -2.15 2.17
N ALA A 156 -13.90 -3.27 1.46
CA ALA A 156 -12.77 -3.49 0.58
C ALA A 156 -12.93 -2.67 -0.70
N CYS A 157 -11.83 -2.12 -1.20
CA CYS A 157 -11.81 -1.30 -2.40
C CYS A 157 -10.55 -1.54 -3.23
N ILE A 158 -10.67 -1.27 -4.52
CA ILE A 158 -9.59 -1.24 -5.48
C ILE A 158 -9.60 0.14 -6.12
N HIS A 159 -8.45 0.78 -6.17
CA HIS A 159 -8.22 1.98 -6.94
C HIS A 159 -7.24 1.64 -8.07
N PHE A 160 -7.71 1.80 -9.31
CA PHE A 160 -6.88 1.70 -10.50
C PHE A 160 -6.50 3.09 -10.96
N SER A 161 -5.22 3.32 -11.21
CA SER A 161 -4.71 4.60 -11.70
C SER A 161 -3.66 4.38 -12.79
N ASP A 162 -3.94 4.92 -13.97
CA ASP A 162 -3.09 4.92 -15.17
C ASP A 162 -2.42 6.30 -15.32
N GLY A 163 -1.35 6.50 -14.55
CA GLY A 163 -0.54 7.72 -14.53
C GLY A 163 0.84 7.49 -15.15
N PHE A 164 1.90 7.94 -14.45
CA PHE A 164 3.28 7.68 -14.88
C PHE A 164 3.65 6.19 -14.83
N ASP A 165 3.21 5.51 -13.77
CA ASP A 165 3.17 4.06 -13.67
C ASP A 165 1.68 3.67 -13.56
N VAL A 166 1.32 2.49 -14.09
CA VAL A 166 0.00 1.91 -13.82
C VAL A 166 0.04 1.29 -12.42
N SER A 167 -0.89 1.71 -11.56
CA SER A 167 -1.05 1.19 -10.21
C SER A 167 -2.44 0.58 -10.02
N VAL A 168 -2.47 -0.58 -9.36
CA VAL A 168 -3.69 -1.20 -8.87
C VAL A 168 -3.55 -1.36 -7.37
N PHE A 169 -4.18 -0.45 -6.62
CA PHE A 169 -4.12 -0.38 -5.17
C PHE A 169 -5.36 -1.03 -4.56
N TYR A 170 -5.16 -1.99 -3.67
CA TYR A 170 -6.17 -2.75 -2.97
C TYR A 170 -6.13 -2.35 -1.50
N LEU A 171 -7.28 -2.13 -0.89
CA LEU A 171 -7.38 -1.69 0.51
C LEU A 171 -8.60 -2.32 1.17
N SER A 172 -8.42 -2.81 2.39
CA SER A 172 -9.54 -3.14 3.28
C SER A 172 -9.16 -2.70 4.68
N LEU A 173 -9.94 -1.76 5.22
CA LEU A 173 -9.75 -1.25 6.57
C LEU A 173 -10.97 -1.62 7.42
N THR A 174 -10.70 -2.18 8.58
CA THR A 174 -11.70 -2.33 9.64
C THR A 174 -11.93 -0.96 10.30
N SER A 175 -13.00 -0.85 11.08
CA SER A 175 -13.24 0.34 11.90
C SER A 175 -12.07 0.67 12.82
N SER A 176 -11.39 -0.34 13.39
CA SER A 176 -10.20 -0.14 14.22
C SER A 176 -9.04 0.45 13.43
N HIS A 177 -8.74 -0.07 12.23
CA HIS A 177 -7.70 0.50 11.38
C HIS A 177 -8.02 1.94 10.98
N LYS A 178 -9.29 2.26 10.69
CA LYS A 178 -9.73 3.63 10.39
C LYS A 178 -9.46 4.58 11.55
N SER A 179 -9.83 4.20 12.77
CA SER A 179 -9.60 5.01 13.97
C SER A 179 -8.11 5.25 14.23
N ILE A 180 -7.27 4.24 14.02
CA ILE A 180 -5.81 4.35 14.16
C ILE A 180 -5.23 5.34 13.13
N ILE A 181 -5.57 5.16 11.85
CA ILE A 181 -5.13 6.05 10.75
C ILE A 181 -5.58 7.49 11.00
N GLN A 182 -6.84 7.69 11.41
CA GLN A 182 -7.38 9.02 11.72
C GLN A 182 -6.64 9.66 12.91
N SER A 183 -6.37 8.89 13.97
CA SER A 183 -5.61 9.35 15.12
C SER A 183 -4.19 9.78 14.73
N GLU A 184 -3.54 9.04 13.82
CA GLU A 184 -2.22 9.42 13.30
C GLU A 184 -2.24 10.76 12.58
N ILE A 185 -3.22 10.97 11.69
CA ILE A 185 -3.38 12.22 10.95
C ILE A 185 -3.58 13.39 11.92
N SER A 186 -4.49 13.26 12.89
CA SER A 186 -4.76 14.31 13.89
C SER A 186 -3.53 14.62 14.75
N LYS A 187 -2.82 13.60 15.25
CA LYS A 187 -1.60 13.81 16.06
C LYS A 187 -0.48 14.47 15.26
N LYS A 188 -0.32 14.09 13.98
CA LYS A 188 0.66 14.70 13.09
C LYS A 188 0.35 16.18 12.86
N ALA A 189 -0.93 16.55 12.67
CA ALA A 189 -1.36 17.94 12.54
C ALA A 189 -1.02 18.76 13.80
N MET A 190 -1.39 18.26 14.98
CA MET A 190 -1.09 18.93 16.26
C MET A 190 0.41 19.14 16.49
N LEU A 191 1.24 18.16 16.12
CA LEU A 191 2.71 18.30 16.23
C LEU A 191 3.28 19.35 15.28
N ILE A 192 2.69 19.53 14.10
CA ILE A 192 3.10 20.56 13.15
C ILE A 192 2.74 21.94 13.71
N GLU A 193 1.49 22.12 14.17
CA GLU A 193 1.02 23.38 14.79
C GLU A 193 1.89 23.78 15.98
N HIS A 194 2.18 22.84 16.88
CA HIS A 194 3.04 23.09 18.03
C HIS A 194 4.46 23.51 17.62
N LYS A 195 5.06 22.89 16.59
CA LYS A 195 6.38 23.26 16.09
C LYS A 195 6.40 24.65 15.44
N LEU A 196 5.31 25.04 14.77
CA LEU A 196 5.18 26.38 14.17
C LEU A 196 5.09 27.44 15.27
N ALA A 197 4.22 27.22 16.27
CA ALA A 197 4.09 28.13 17.41
C ALA A 197 5.41 28.32 18.19
N GLN A 198 6.19 27.25 18.36
CA GLN A 198 7.52 27.34 18.97
C GLN A 198 8.50 28.18 18.15
N LYS A 199 8.51 28.03 16.81
CA LYS A 199 9.38 28.82 15.94
C LYS A 199 9.02 30.30 15.95
N GLU A 200 7.73 30.62 15.94
CA GLU A 200 7.24 32.01 16.03
C GLU A 200 7.62 32.65 17.36
N SER A 201 7.49 31.92 18.48
CA SER A 201 7.91 32.41 19.80
C SER A 201 9.41 32.72 19.87
N VAL A 202 10.25 31.91 19.22
CA VAL A 202 11.70 32.16 19.16
C VAL A 202 12.02 33.39 18.31
N LEU A 203 11.34 33.56 17.16
CA LEU A 203 11.53 34.74 16.32
C LEU A 203 11.13 36.03 17.03
N LEU A 204 10.00 36.03 17.75
CA LEU A 204 9.53 37.18 18.53
C LEU A 204 10.44 37.54 19.71
N LYS A 205 11.15 36.56 20.29
CA LYS A 205 12.12 36.81 21.37
C LYS A 205 13.45 37.39 20.90
N ASN A 206 13.72 37.32 19.59
CA ASN A 206 14.97 37.80 18.98
C ASN A 206 14.80 39.15 18.25
N LEU A 207 13.60 39.75 18.33
CA LEU A 207 13.29 41.11 17.88
C LEU A 207 13.27 42.05 19.08
#